data_AF-A0A5Z9CRX0-F1
#
_entry.id   AF-A0A5Z9CRX0-F1
#
_cell.length_a   1.000
_cell.length_b   1.000
_cell.length_c   1.000
_cell.angle_alpha   90.00
_cell.angle_beta   90.00
_cell.angle_gamma   90.00
#
_symmetry.space_group_name_H-M   'P 1'
#
loop_
_entity.id
_entity.type
_entity.pdbx_description
1 polymer ?
#
loop_
_entity_poly.entity_id
_entity_poly.type
_entity_poly.pdbx_seq_one_letter_code
_entity_poly.pdbx_strand_id
1 'polypeptide(L)'
;MKNRYFPTAVGLYFNYFVHGMGVILMSLNMSSLEQQWHTSAAGVSIVISSLGIGRLSVLLIAGMLSDRFGRRPFIILGIACYLIFFIGILYAQTI
;
A
#
# COMPACT_ATOMS: atom_id res chain seq x y z
N MET A 1 10.65 -31.12 -6.78
CA MET A 1 10.75 -29.93 -7.67
C MET A 1 10.61 -28.66 -6.81
N LYS A 2 11.69 -27.95 -6.50
CA LYS A 2 11.65 -26.74 -5.67
C LYS A 2 11.25 -25.55 -6.56
N ASN A 3 9.95 -25.28 -6.64
CA ASN A 3 9.41 -24.28 -7.56
C ASN A 3 9.90 -22.88 -7.16
N ARG A 4 10.86 -22.34 -7.92
CA ARG A 4 11.59 -21.08 -7.61
C ARG A 4 10.68 -19.84 -7.54
N TYR A 5 9.46 -19.94 -8.07
CA TYR A 5 8.44 -18.89 -8.07
C TYR A 5 7.49 -18.93 -6.85
N PHE A 6 7.44 -20.04 -6.12
CA PHE A 6 6.58 -20.19 -4.93
C PHE A 6 6.82 -19.12 -3.86
N PRO A 7 8.06 -18.84 -3.40
CA PRO A 7 8.30 -17.77 -2.42
C PRO A 7 7.93 -16.38 -2.93
N THR A 8 8.08 -16.13 -4.23
CA THR A 8 7.69 -14.88 -4.88
C THR A 8 6.17 -14.69 -4.86
N ALA A 9 5.41 -15.76 -5.13
CA ALA A 9 3.95 -15.73 -5.07
C ALA A 9 3.46 -15.51 -3.62
N VAL A 10 4.03 -16.24 -2.66
CA VAL A 10 3.69 -16.07 -1.23
C VAL A 10 3.96 -14.64 -0.75
N GLY A 11 5.11 -14.05 -1.11
CA GLY A 11 5.42 -12.66 -0.78
C GLY A 11 4.45 -11.66 -1.40
N LEU A 12 3.98 -11.92 -2.63
CA LEU A 12 2.99 -11.08 -3.30
C LEU A 12 1.63 -11.14 -2.60
N TYR A 13 1.14 -12.34 -2.27
CA TYR A 13 -0.12 -12.53 -1.55
C TYR A 13 -0.07 -11.91 -0.16
N PHE A 14 1.04 -12.08 0.56
CA PHE A 14 1.23 -11.46 1.87
C PHE A 14 1.26 -9.94 1.77
N ASN A 15 1.86 -9.37 0.71
CA ASN A 15 1.82 -7.93 0.46
C ASN A 15 0.39 -7.42 0.23
N TYR A 16 -0.42 -8.13 -0.55
CA TYR A 16 -1.84 -7.78 -0.73
C TYR A 16 -2.64 -7.86 0.58
N PHE A 17 -2.35 -8.87 1.40
CA PHE A 17 -2.99 -9.03 2.70
C PHE A 17 -2.69 -7.85 3.64
N VAL A 18 -1.42 -7.49 3.80
CA VAL A 18 -1.00 -6.34 4.62
C VAL A 18 -1.59 -5.03 4.11
N HIS A 19 -1.69 -4.86 2.78
CA HIS A 19 -2.32 -3.68 2.20
C HIS A 19 -3.80 -3.55 2.58
N GLY A 20 -4.56 -4.63 2.40
CA GLY A 20 -5.98 -4.66 2.73
C GLY A 20 -6.20 -4.35 4.21
N MET A 21 -5.37 -4.95 5.08
CA MET A 21 -5.38 -4.63 6.51
C MET A 21 -5.10 -3.14 6.78
N GLY A 22 -4.13 -2.54 6.09
CA GLY A 22 -3.81 -1.11 6.25
C GLY A 22 -4.99 -0.19 5.92
N VAL A 23 -5.68 -0.45 4.79
CA VAL A 23 -6.86 0.32 4.37
C VAL A 23 -8.03 0.16 5.36
N ILE A 24 -8.25 -1.06 5.85
CA ILE A 24 -9.27 -1.35 6.87
C ILE A 24 -8.93 -0.64 8.17
N LEU A 25 -7.69 -0.73 8.65
CA LEU A 25 -7.25 -0.06 9.88
C LEU A 25 -7.43 1.45 9.80
N MET A 26 -7.11 2.08 8.65
CA MET A 26 -7.38 3.50 8.43
C MET A 26 -8.88 3.81 8.45
N SER A 27 -9.70 2.98 7.82
CA SER A 27 -11.16 3.18 7.80
C SER A 27 -11.79 3.03 9.19
N LEU A 28 -11.32 2.06 9.99
CA LEU A 28 -11.81 1.83 11.35
C LEU A 28 -11.35 2.92 12.33
N ASN A 29 -10.21 3.57 12.07
CA ASN A 29 -9.65 4.63 12.92
C ASN A 29 -9.81 6.03 12.33
N MET A 30 -10.77 6.24 11.41
CA MET A 30 -11.01 7.53 10.76
C MET A 30 -11.14 8.68 11.75
N SER A 31 -11.89 8.49 12.84
CA SER A 31 -12.09 9.51 13.88
C SER A 31 -10.80 9.90 14.61
N SER A 32 -9.90 8.94 14.85
CA SER A 32 -8.58 9.25 15.42
C SER A 32 -7.68 9.98 14.42
N LEU A 33 -7.77 9.64 13.14
CA LEU A 33 -7.00 10.27 12.06
C LEU A 33 -7.48 11.70 11.77
N GLU A 34 -8.80 11.94 11.84
CA GLU A 34 -9.38 13.29 11.74
C GLU A 34 -8.78 14.24 12.78
N GLN A 35 -8.70 13.77 14.03
CA GLN A 35 -8.14 14.55 15.12
C GLN A 35 -6.62 14.75 14.95
N GLN A 36 -5.89 13.73 14.50
CA GLN A 36 -4.45 13.79 14.31
C GLN A 36 -4.02 14.69 13.15
N TRP A 37 -4.79 14.69 12.04
CA TRP A 37 -4.49 15.48 10.85
C TRP A 37 -5.19 16.84 10.81
N HIS A 38 -5.92 17.21 11.87
CA HIS A 38 -6.72 18.43 11.95
C HIS A 38 -7.64 18.61 10.74
N THR A 39 -8.27 17.52 10.31
CA THR A 39 -9.06 17.46 9.08
C THR A 39 -10.45 16.90 9.34
N SER A 40 -11.32 16.96 8.33
CA SER A 40 -12.67 16.38 8.39
C SER A 40 -12.68 14.95 7.85
N ALA A 41 -13.77 14.21 8.12
CA ALA A 41 -14.03 12.90 7.53
C ALA A 41 -13.85 12.87 6.00
N ALA A 42 -14.18 13.98 5.33
CA ALA A 42 -13.96 14.13 3.90
C ALA A 42 -12.47 14.13 3.53
N GLY A 43 -11.62 14.79 4.32
CA GLY A 43 -10.16 14.77 4.14
C GLY A 43 -9.57 13.37 4.30
N VAL A 44 -9.96 12.65 5.36
CA VAL A 44 -9.51 11.26 5.56
C VAL A 44 -10.00 10.34 4.44
N SER A 45 -11.26 10.51 3.99
CA SER A 45 -11.82 9.76 2.87
C SER A 45 -11.07 10.01 1.56
N ILE A 46 -10.62 11.25 1.30
CA ILE A 46 -9.77 11.58 0.14
C ILE A 46 -8.44 10.82 0.20
N VAL A 47 -7.81 10.71 1.37
CA VAL A 47 -6.56 9.93 1.54
C VAL A 47 -6.78 8.44 1.29
N ILE A 48 -7.86 7.87 1.79
CA ILE A 48 -8.21 6.46 1.53
C ILE A 48 -8.54 6.25 0.04
N SER A 49 -9.23 7.19 -0.59
CA SER A 49 -9.56 7.14 -2.02
C SER A 49 -8.31 7.26 -2.89
N SER A 50 -7.36 8.13 -2.52
CA SER A 50 -6.11 8.31 -3.26
C SER A 50 -5.20 7.08 -3.15
N LEU A 51 -5.21 6.38 -2.01
CA LEU A 51 -4.60 5.04 -1.87
C LEU A 51 -5.17 4.04 -2.88
N GLY A 52 -6.50 4.01 -3.03
CA GLY A 52 -7.18 3.14 -3.99
C GLY A 52 -6.79 3.46 -5.43
N ILE A 53 -6.82 4.73 -5.82
CA ILE A 53 -6.42 5.20 -7.15
C ILE A 53 -4.95 4.89 -7.41
N GLY A 54 -4.06 5.23 -6.46
CA GLY A 54 -2.63 4.95 -6.55
C GLY A 54 -2.35 3.46 -6.74
N ARG A 55 -3.10 2.58 -6.08
CA ARG A 55 -2.95 1.12 -6.25
C ARG A 55 -3.33 0.66 -7.65
N LEU A 56 -4.43 1.15 -8.22
CA LEU A 56 -4.85 0.80 -9.58
C LEU A 56 -3.81 1.25 -10.61
N SER A 57 -3.35 2.50 -10.51
CA SER A 57 -2.33 3.06 -11.40
C SER A 57 -1.01 2.29 -11.28
N VAL A 58 -0.55 2.00 -10.06
CA VAL A 58 0.69 1.26 -9.82
C VAL A 58 0.58 -0.18 -10.29
N LEU A 59 -0.53 -0.89 -10.06
CA LEU A 59 -0.70 -2.27 -10.53
C LEU A 59 -0.58 -2.39 -12.05
N LEU A 60 -1.16 -1.46 -12.80
CA LEU A 60 -1.07 -1.44 -14.26
C LEU A 60 0.38 -1.22 -14.72
N ILE A 61 1.03 -0.18 -14.20
CA ILE A 61 2.40 0.16 -14.60
C ILE A 61 3.39 -0.92 -14.14
N ALA A 62 3.31 -1.30 -12.86
CA ALA A 62 4.18 -2.31 -12.26
C ALA A 62 3.97 -3.69 -12.88
N GLY A 63 2.75 -4.05 -13.27
CA GLY A 63 2.48 -5.29 -14.00
C GLY A 63 3.23 -5.33 -15.33
N MET A 64 3.06 -4.29 -16.16
CA MET A 64 3.75 -4.19 -17.44
C MET A 64 5.27 -4.17 -17.30
N LEU A 65 5.79 -3.41 -16.34
CA LEU A 65 7.24 -3.27 -16.14
C LEU A 65 7.85 -4.53 -15.50
N SER A 66 7.11 -5.21 -14.61
CA SER A 66 7.51 -6.48 -13.99
C SER A 66 7.70 -7.58 -15.01
N ASP A 67 6.85 -7.63 -16.04
CA ASP A 67 6.97 -8.63 -17.10
C ASP A 67 8.20 -8.37 -17.99
N ARG A 68 8.71 -7.13 -18.05
CA ARG A 68 9.92 -6.77 -18.82
C ARG A 68 11.23 -6.87 -18.04
N PHE A 69 11.24 -6.48 -16.76
CA PHE A 69 12.44 -6.42 -15.91
C PHE A 69 12.55 -7.55 -14.88
N GLY A 70 11.53 -8.42 -14.80
CA GLY A 70 11.43 -9.50 -13.84
C GLY A 70 10.69 -9.11 -12.55
N ARG A 71 9.93 -10.07 -12.00
CA ARG A 71 9.01 -9.87 -10.87
C ARG A 71 9.67 -9.54 -9.52
N ARG A 72 10.92 -9.98 -9.31
CA ARG A 72 11.64 -9.82 -8.02
C ARG A 72 11.88 -8.37 -7.60
N PRO A 73 12.50 -7.49 -8.42
CA PRO A 73 12.73 -6.09 -8.04
C PRO A 73 11.43 -5.33 -7.75
N PHE A 74 10.35 -5.63 -8.48
CA PHE A 74 9.05 -5.01 -8.27
C PHE A 74 8.43 -5.33 -6.91
N ILE A 75 8.59 -6.56 -6.43
CA ILE A 75 8.09 -6.95 -5.10
C ILE A 75 8.88 -6.26 -4.00
N ILE A 76 10.20 -6.17 -4.13
CA ILE A 76 11.05 -5.48 -3.15
C ILE A 76 10.70 -3.99 -3.10
N LEU A 77 10.50 -3.36 -4.26
CA LEU A 77 10.12 -1.96 -4.37
C LEU A 77 8.74 -1.71 -3.75
N GLY A 78 7.79 -2.61 -3.94
CA GLY A 78 6.49 -2.58 -3.26
C GLY A 78 6.64 -2.64 -1.73
N ILE A 79 7.43 -3.57 -1.20
CA ILE A 79 7.67 -3.70 0.24
C ILE A 79 8.33 -2.45 0.82
N ALA A 80 9.33 -1.89 0.13
CA ALA A 80 9.98 -0.65 0.55
C ALA A 80 8.98 0.53 0.58
N CYS A 81 8.12 0.63 -0.43
CA CYS A 81 7.09 1.65 -0.49
C CYS A 81 6.07 1.52 0.67
N TYR A 82 5.69 0.29 1.05
CA TYR A 82 4.86 0.06 2.23
C TYR A 82 5.53 0.50 3.53
N LEU A 83 6.80 0.18 3.72
CA LEU A 83 7.54 0.61 4.91
C LEU A 83 7.58 2.14 5.00
N ILE A 84 7.87 2.82 3.89
CA ILE A 84 7.86 4.29 3.82
C ILE A 84 6.46 4.83 4.12
N PHE A 85 5.41 4.22 3.58
CA PHE A 85 4.03 4.63 3.81
C PHE A 85 3.63 4.53 5.29
N PHE A 86 3.86 3.37 5.93
CA PHE A 86 3.53 3.17 7.33
C PHE A 86 4.38 4.03 8.27
N ILE A 87 5.64 4.30 7.94
CA ILE A 87 6.46 5.25 8.71
C ILE A 87 5.93 6.67 8.50
N GLY A 88 5.65 7.05 7.26
CA GLY A 88 5.15 8.38 6.91
C GLY A 88 3.83 8.71 7.59
N ILE A 89 2.91 7.75 7.70
CA ILE A 89 1.61 7.97 8.36
C ILE A 89 1.76 8.29 9.85
N LEU A 90 2.82 7.81 10.52
CA LEU A 90 3.08 8.08 11.93
C LEU A 90 3.61 9.51 12.15
N TYR A 91 4.38 10.04 11.21
CA TYR A 91 4.97 11.38 11.29
C TYR A 91 4.13 12.46 10.61
N ALA A 92 3.15 12.10 9.79
CA ALA A 92 2.25 13.04 9.14
C ALA A 92 1.31 13.69 10.16
N GLN A 93 1.45 15.01 10.37
CA GLN A 93 0.65 15.81 11.30
C GLN A 93 -0.48 16.60 10.60
N THR A 94 -0.48 16.67 9.26
CA THR A 94 -1.51 17.38 8.48
C THR A 94 -1.62 16.75 7.09
N ILE A 95 -2.82 16.80 6.48
CA ILE A 95 -3.08 16.44 5.07
C ILE A 95 -2.60 17.55 4.14
#